data_AF-A0A372GMD1-F1
#
_entry.id   AF-A0A372GMD1-F1
#
_cell.length_a   1.000
_cell.length_b   1.000
_cell.length_c   1.000
_cell.angle_alpha   90.00
_cell.angle_beta   90.00
_cell.angle_gamma   90.00
#
_symmetry.space_group_name_H-M   'P 1'
#
loop_
_entity.id
_entity.type
_entity.pdbx_description
1 polymer ?
#
loop_
_entity_poly.entity_id
_entity_poly.type
_entity_poly.pdbx_seq_one_letter_code
_entity_poly.pdbx_strand_id
1 'polypeptide(L)'
;MTTLTSPDGPALYAGGRAFAEKDADIFVGRASETEQIVEAWREHRLTVLYGRPGVGKTSVLRAGVFPVLRKRNTHVLPVAELTHRPPFPVAALPERNRFRLAVLASWYTRASPGDVSGLTIANFLRKYRGFDRFGSELPTLGAIDGAEALLRTSGGHERDRREFLDELAVALKHAPGLHLLLVVRDSAYDEVLDLAARLGHARPGMCPLTPMSPETAHEILTVLLHRAGAPAETVAEALVEELRTVRLAGGVQTTSSLEPALLRLVGDRLWEGVPGDAEFSLQRLRADVNRVLTDFCAQSLAIVAADQSLPIRTLSAVFRNRFGGPEGRAGVPEERLREDVPGAVVDALRDLHLIRSRDRGGDRHYVLQHPRLIEPVARLGEGTVPIRRPGPAARLRQAHRALADGDPELARRHAEAATRACGEGDLRVLGEATTFLGDIADEQDDAETATARYREAAAIFEAVPDHSAVGWLLAGIGRMSLENDPDEAVRQLQAAARRLPRELSIKTAMGRALVRSGRRTAAAAVLEEVLGHDGGNREALIAKRALSETG
;
A
#
# COMPACT_ATOMS: atom_id res chain seq x y z
N MET A 1 20.52 9.20 33.08
CA MET A 1 19.07 8.91 32.89
C MET A 1 18.57 9.75 31.72
N THR A 2 18.98 9.39 30.50
CA THR A 2 18.66 10.14 29.29
C THR A 2 17.56 9.39 28.57
N THR A 3 16.34 9.90 28.67
CA THR A 3 15.16 9.41 27.95
C THR A 3 15.34 9.68 26.46
N LEU A 4 15.66 8.64 25.69
CA LEU A 4 15.59 8.64 24.22
C LEU A 4 14.13 8.60 23.78
N THR A 5 13.39 9.70 23.98
CA THR A 5 12.16 9.97 23.24
C THR A 5 12.54 10.45 21.85
N SER A 6 12.59 9.52 20.89
CA SER A 6 12.60 9.86 19.46
C SER A 6 11.26 10.55 19.11
N PRO A 7 11.24 11.58 18.25
CA PRO A 7 10.01 12.29 17.87
C PRO A 7 8.99 11.45 17.09
N ASP A 8 9.39 10.25 16.64
CA ASP A 8 8.52 9.30 15.95
C ASP A 8 8.00 8.25 16.95
N GLY A 9 6.95 8.59 17.70
CA GLY A 9 6.17 7.59 18.44
C GLY A 9 5.67 6.50 17.49
N PRO A 10 5.80 5.19 17.81
CA PRO A 10 5.45 4.13 16.87
C PRO A 10 3.96 4.22 16.54
N ALA A 11 3.67 4.54 15.28
CA ALA A 11 2.33 4.63 14.72
C ALA A 11 1.58 3.31 14.90
N LEU A 12 0.78 3.24 15.96
CA LEU A 12 -0.09 2.13 16.31
C LEU A 12 -1.40 2.18 15.51
N TYR A 13 -2.02 1.00 15.41
CA TYR A 13 -3.38 0.66 14.98
C TYR A 13 -3.52 0.15 13.53
N ALA A 14 -3.99 -1.11 13.46
CA ALA A 14 -4.29 -1.92 12.28
C ALA A 14 -3.08 -2.33 11.41
N GLY A 15 -2.31 -3.30 11.93
CA GLY A 15 -1.15 -3.88 11.24
C GLY A 15 0.09 -3.02 11.41
N GLY A 16 0.98 -3.42 12.33
CA GLY A 16 2.28 -2.74 12.47
C GLY A 16 2.99 -2.65 11.11
N ARG A 17 3.74 -1.55 10.87
CA ARG A 17 4.44 -1.33 9.59
C ARG A 17 5.19 -2.59 9.20
N ALA A 18 5.06 -3.06 7.95
CA ALA A 18 5.90 -4.15 7.46
C ALA A 18 7.38 -3.81 7.76
N PHE A 19 8.18 -4.83 8.13
CA PHE A 19 9.61 -4.62 8.31
C PHE A 19 10.19 -4.08 7.01
N ALA A 20 11.01 -3.04 7.11
CA ALA A 20 11.69 -2.41 5.99
C ALA A 20 13.11 -2.96 5.87
N GLU A 21 13.81 -2.61 4.79
CA GLU A 21 15.19 -3.03 4.55
C GLU A 21 16.13 -2.64 5.70
N LYS A 22 15.90 -1.48 6.34
CA LYS A 22 16.64 -1.03 7.53
C LYS A 22 16.45 -1.91 8.78
N ASP A 23 15.39 -2.72 8.80
CA ASP A 23 15.06 -3.60 9.91
C ASP A 23 15.66 -5.02 9.67
N ALA A 24 16.54 -5.20 8.68
CA ALA A 24 17.14 -6.51 8.35
C ALA A 24 17.84 -7.17 9.55
N ASP A 25 18.52 -6.39 10.40
CA ASP A 25 19.25 -6.91 11.56
C ASP A 25 18.33 -7.50 12.65
N ILE A 26 17.04 -7.16 12.61
CA ILE A 26 16.03 -7.63 13.59
C ILE A 26 15.06 -8.63 12.98
N PHE A 27 15.18 -8.87 11.67
CA PHE A 27 14.33 -9.78 10.92
C PHE A 27 14.95 -11.19 10.92
N VAL A 28 14.56 -12.01 11.88
CA VAL A 28 15.09 -13.38 12.08
C VAL A 28 14.03 -14.45 11.86
N GLY A 29 14.44 -15.72 11.79
CA GLY A 29 13.54 -16.88 11.72
C GLY A 29 12.96 -17.21 10.34
N ARG A 30 13.27 -16.42 9.30
CA ARG A 30 12.78 -16.64 7.91
C ARG A 30 13.91 -16.80 6.88
N ALA A 31 15.06 -17.30 7.31
CA ALA A 31 16.24 -17.41 6.46
C ALA A 31 16.03 -18.40 5.30
N SER A 32 15.47 -19.58 5.58
CA SER A 32 15.20 -20.60 4.56
C SER A 32 14.18 -20.10 3.51
N GLU A 33 13.08 -19.49 3.93
CA GLU A 33 12.09 -18.95 3.00
C GLU A 33 12.65 -17.79 2.19
N THR A 34 13.49 -16.95 2.80
CA THR A 34 14.20 -15.87 2.10
C THR A 34 15.08 -16.41 0.98
N GLU A 35 15.88 -17.45 1.25
CA GLU A 35 16.74 -18.07 0.25
C GLU A 35 15.94 -18.73 -0.87
N GLN A 36 14.88 -19.48 -0.53
CA GLN A 36 13.99 -20.09 -1.52
C GLN A 36 13.34 -19.05 -2.45
N ILE A 37 12.87 -17.92 -1.91
CA ILE A 37 12.30 -16.83 -2.71
C ILE A 37 13.38 -16.19 -3.60
N VAL A 38 14.58 -15.96 -3.07
CA VAL A 38 15.70 -15.40 -3.83
C VAL A 38 16.10 -16.30 -5.00
N GLU A 39 16.19 -17.61 -4.79
CA GLU A 39 16.53 -18.59 -5.82
C GLU A 39 15.43 -18.66 -6.87
N ALA A 40 14.18 -18.89 -6.44
CA ALA A 40 13.04 -18.98 -7.35
C ALA A 40 12.86 -17.71 -8.20
N TRP A 41 13.06 -16.52 -7.62
CA TRP A 41 12.96 -15.25 -8.34
C TRP A 41 14.10 -15.03 -9.35
N ARG A 42 15.29 -15.54 -9.07
CA ARG A 42 16.42 -15.49 -10.03
C ARG A 42 16.31 -16.53 -11.13
N GLU A 43 15.71 -17.68 -10.86
CA GLU A 43 15.56 -18.77 -11.83
C GLU A 43 14.38 -18.55 -12.77
N HIS A 44 13.25 -18.06 -12.24
CA HIS A 44 12.03 -17.90 -13.02
C HIS A 44 11.85 -16.44 -13.46
N ARG A 45 11.40 -16.24 -14.69
CA ARG A 45 11.09 -14.90 -15.22
C ARG A 45 9.82 -14.30 -14.63
N LEU A 46 8.93 -15.16 -14.16
CA LEU A 46 7.76 -14.80 -13.38
C LEU A 46 7.71 -15.70 -12.15
N THR A 47 7.68 -15.09 -10.98
CA THR A 47 7.58 -15.75 -9.68
C THR A 47 6.39 -15.19 -8.92
N VAL A 48 5.69 -16.03 -8.20
CA VAL A 48 4.53 -15.66 -7.39
C VAL A 48 4.81 -16.01 -5.93
N LEU A 49 4.88 -14.99 -5.08
CA LEU A 49 4.90 -15.14 -3.64
C LEU A 49 3.46 -15.06 -3.13
N TYR A 50 2.94 -16.16 -2.58
CA TYR A 50 1.57 -16.21 -2.10
C TYR A 50 1.50 -16.75 -0.68
N GLY A 51 0.48 -16.32 0.06
CA GLY A 51 0.29 -16.75 1.44
C GLY A 51 -0.82 -15.98 2.12
N ARG A 52 -1.25 -16.47 3.28
CA ARG A 52 -2.36 -15.87 4.03
C ARG A 52 -2.11 -14.39 4.34
N PRO A 53 -3.15 -13.57 4.54
CA PRO A 53 -2.99 -12.26 5.13
C PRO A 53 -2.25 -12.35 6.48
N GLY A 54 -1.41 -11.38 6.82
CA GLY A 54 -0.68 -11.36 8.10
C GLY A 54 0.54 -12.29 8.25
N VAL A 55 0.85 -13.17 7.28
CA VAL A 55 2.05 -14.06 7.36
C VAL A 55 3.39 -13.37 7.15
N GLY A 56 3.37 -12.07 6.80
CA GLY A 56 4.58 -11.26 6.66
C GLY A 56 5.19 -11.20 5.26
N LYS A 57 4.41 -11.41 4.17
CA LYS A 57 4.89 -11.35 2.77
C LYS A 57 5.72 -10.10 2.47
N THR A 58 5.15 -8.91 2.72
CA THR A 58 5.84 -7.62 2.53
C THR A 58 7.09 -7.50 3.40
N SER A 59 7.05 -7.99 4.64
CA SER A 59 8.20 -7.97 5.56
C SER A 59 9.33 -8.89 5.09
N VAL A 60 9.03 -10.13 4.68
CA VAL A 60 10.02 -11.07 4.11
C VAL A 60 10.65 -10.49 2.86
N LEU A 61 9.84 -9.90 1.98
CA LEU A 61 10.33 -9.27 0.76
C LEU A 61 11.31 -8.12 1.07
N ARG A 62 10.92 -7.19 1.94
CA ARG A 62 11.69 -5.97 2.22
C ARG A 62 12.87 -6.17 3.15
N ALA A 63 12.70 -6.92 4.24
CA ALA A 63 13.71 -7.07 5.28
C ALA A 63 14.53 -8.36 5.16
N GLY A 64 14.06 -9.36 4.40
CA GLY A 64 14.80 -10.60 4.13
C GLY A 64 15.41 -10.62 2.73
N VAL A 65 14.56 -10.65 1.70
CA VAL A 65 14.95 -10.90 0.30
C VAL A 65 15.83 -9.78 -0.27
N PHE A 66 15.41 -8.53 -0.11
CA PHE A 66 16.13 -7.36 -0.66
C PHE A 66 17.58 -7.22 -0.15
N PRO A 67 17.85 -7.28 1.17
CA PRO A 67 19.22 -7.26 1.69
C PRO A 67 20.12 -8.35 1.11
N VAL A 68 19.59 -9.56 0.89
CA VAL A 68 20.33 -10.67 0.28
C VAL A 68 20.64 -10.39 -1.19
N LEU A 69 19.65 -9.91 -1.96
CA LEU A 69 19.85 -9.62 -3.38
C LEU A 69 20.81 -8.45 -3.62
N ARG A 70 20.78 -7.41 -2.78
CA ARG A 70 21.73 -6.28 -2.86
C ARG A 70 23.19 -6.73 -2.75
N LYS A 71 23.46 -7.84 -2.06
CA LYS A 71 24.80 -8.44 -1.95
C LYS A 71 25.19 -9.32 -3.15
N ARG A 72 24.25 -9.68 -4.04
CA ARG A 72 24.44 -10.73 -5.08
C ARG A 72 24.62 -10.19 -6.52
N ASN A 73 25.14 -8.98 -6.74
CA ASN A 73 25.34 -8.38 -8.07
C ASN A 73 24.08 -8.45 -8.96
N THR A 74 22.90 -8.14 -8.42
CA THR A 74 21.66 -8.05 -9.19
C THR A 74 21.13 -6.61 -9.24
N HIS A 75 20.43 -6.26 -10.31
CA HIS A 75 19.77 -4.97 -10.40
C HIS A 75 18.34 -5.07 -9.82
N VAL A 76 18.19 -4.81 -8.52
CA VAL A 76 16.90 -4.88 -7.84
C VAL A 76 16.22 -3.51 -7.83
N LEU A 77 15.02 -3.45 -8.42
CA LEU A 77 14.13 -2.30 -8.34
C LEU A 77 13.44 -2.25 -6.97
N PRO A 78 13.09 -1.07 -6.44
CA PRO A 78 12.22 -0.95 -5.27
C PRO A 78 10.92 -1.75 -5.41
N VAL A 79 10.27 -2.10 -4.30
CA VAL A 79 8.98 -2.81 -4.34
C VAL A 79 7.90 -1.85 -4.84
N ALA A 80 7.20 -2.22 -5.92
CA ALA A 80 6.03 -1.49 -6.37
C ALA A 80 4.81 -1.82 -5.51
N GLU A 81 4.07 -0.79 -5.11
CA GLU A 81 2.77 -0.96 -4.46
C GLU A 81 1.69 -0.37 -5.37
N LEU A 82 0.69 -1.16 -5.74
CA LEU A 82 -0.41 -0.66 -6.57
C LEU A 82 -1.34 0.33 -5.84
N THR A 83 -1.25 0.35 -4.51
CA THR A 83 -1.91 1.36 -3.66
C THR A 83 -1.09 2.64 -3.51
N HIS A 84 0.14 2.68 -4.04
CA HIS A 84 0.96 3.88 -3.99
C HIS A 84 0.33 4.97 -4.85
N ARG A 85 -0.04 6.06 -4.19
CA ARG A 85 -0.41 7.32 -4.84
C ARG A 85 0.69 8.32 -4.56
N PRO A 86 1.34 8.84 -5.60
CA PRO A 86 2.39 9.81 -5.39
C PRO A 86 1.78 11.15 -4.90
N PRO A 87 2.52 11.95 -4.12
CA PRO A 87 2.02 13.15 -3.46
C PRO A 87 1.97 14.36 -4.41
N PHE A 88 1.39 14.20 -5.59
CA PHE A 88 1.20 15.25 -6.57
C PHE A 88 -0.12 15.03 -7.32
N PRO A 89 -0.74 16.07 -7.87
CA PRO A 89 -2.01 15.94 -8.60
C PRO A 89 -1.85 15.13 -9.88
N VAL A 90 -2.61 14.05 -10.03
CA VAL A 90 -2.65 13.24 -11.26
C VAL A 90 -3.15 14.07 -12.44
N ALA A 91 -3.98 15.09 -12.17
CA ALA A 91 -4.43 16.06 -13.17
C ALA A 91 -3.29 16.80 -13.88
N ALA A 92 -2.11 16.88 -13.25
CA ALA A 92 -0.92 17.48 -13.83
C ALA A 92 -0.22 16.57 -14.85
N LEU A 93 -0.71 15.36 -15.14
CA LEU A 93 -0.07 14.44 -16.08
C LEU A 93 -0.81 14.36 -17.43
N PRO A 94 -0.08 14.17 -18.55
CA PRO A 94 -0.67 14.04 -19.88
C PRO A 94 -1.32 12.68 -20.16
N GLU A 95 -0.74 11.58 -19.65
CA GLU A 95 -1.29 10.22 -19.75
C GLU A 95 -1.56 9.68 -18.34
N ARG A 96 -2.74 9.07 -18.13
CA ARG A 96 -3.29 8.77 -16.81
C ARG A 96 -3.51 7.28 -16.53
N ASN A 97 -2.65 6.39 -17.03
CA ASN A 97 -2.75 4.97 -16.67
C ASN A 97 -2.34 4.76 -15.20
N ARG A 98 -3.32 4.56 -14.32
CA ARG A 98 -3.11 4.49 -12.86
C ARG A 98 -2.14 3.38 -12.43
N PHE A 99 -2.20 2.21 -13.07
CA PHE A 99 -1.38 1.05 -12.70
C PHE A 99 0.07 1.26 -13.11
N ARG A 100 0.28 1.78 -14.33
CA ARG A 100 1.61 2.15 -14.83
C ARG A 100 2.25 3.21 -13.93
N LEU A 101 1.49 4.24 -13.58
CA LEU A 101 1.97 5.31 -12.71
C LEU A 101 2.37 4.78 -11.33
N ALA A 102 1.51 3.98 -10.69
CA ALA A 102 1.79 3.41 -9.37
C ALA A 102 3.07 2.55 -9.37
N VAL A 103 3.24 1.70 -10.39
CA VAL A 103 4.41 0.82 -10.51
C VAL A 103 5.67 1.62 -10.81
N LEU A 104 5.66 2.49 -11.81
CA LEU A 104 6.86 3.23 -12.20
C LEU A 104 7.27 4.28 -11.17
N ALA A 105 6.32 4.96 -10.52
CA ALA A 105 6.63 5.88 -9.43
C ALA A 105 7.28 5.15 -8.24
N SER A 106 6.86 3.91 -7.98
CA SER A 106 7.47 3.09 -6.95
C SER A 106 8.86 2.57 -7.35
N TRP A 107 9.02 2.06 -8.58
CA TRP A 107 10.29 1.53 -9.09
C TRP A 107 11.34 2.62 -9.31
N TYR A 108 10.92 3.86 -9.55
CA TYR A 108 11.82 4.95 -9.88
C TYR A 108 11.52 6.21 -9.08
N THR A 109 11.90 6.15 -7.80
CA THR A 109 11.73 7.25 -6.82
C THR A 109 12.50 8.53 -7.16
N ARG A 110 13.41 8.51 -8.15
CA ARG A 110 14.20 9.68 -8.57
C ARG A 110 13.67 10.36 -9.84
N ALA A 111 12.72 9.75 -10.56
CA ALA A 111 12.11 10.39 -11.72
C ALA A 111 11.23 11.55 -11.33
N SER A 112 11.07 12.49 -12.25
CA SER A 112 9.90 13.35 -12.20
C SER A 112 8.63 12.58 -12.60
N PRO A 113 7.47 12.95 -12.02
CA PRO A 113 6.17 12.45 -12.45
C PRO A 113 5.90 12.57 -13.96
N GLY A 114 6.33 13.69 -14.55
CA GLY A 114 6.19 13.95 -15.97
C GLY A 114 6.93 12.91 -16.82
N ASP A 115 8.18 12.60 -16.45
CA ASP A 115 9.00 11.59 -17.13
C ASP A 115 8.36 10.21 -17.06
N VAL A 116 7.81 9.84 -15.89
CA VAL A 116 7.19 8.52 -15.69
C VAL A 116 5.89 8.38 -16.46
N SER A 117 5.08 9.44 -16.54
CA SER A 117 3.73 9.36 -17.14
C SER A 117 3.73 8.92 -18.61
N GLY A 118 4.75 9.32 -19.39
CA GLY A 118 4.88 8.98 -20.82
C GLY A 118 5.77 7.77 -21.12
N LEU A 119 6.34 7.12 -20.10
CA LEU A 119 7.18 5.94 -20.29
C LEU A 119 6.34 4.66 -20.22
N THR A 120 6.49 3.79 -21.22
CA THR A 120 6.02 2.40 -21.12
C THR A 120 6.96 1.58 -20.24
N ILE A 121 6.48 0.48 -19.67
CA ILE A 121 7.32 -0.43 -18.87
C ILE A 121 8.55 -0.92 -19.66
N ALA A 122 8.36 -1.27 -20.93
CA ALA A 122 9.45 -1.72 -21.79
C ALA A 122 10.50 -0.64 -22.05
N ASN A 123 10.09 0.63 -22.23
CA ASN A 123 11.02 1.75 -22.40
C ASN A 123 11.77 2.07 -21.11
N PHE A 124 11.08 2.02 -19.97
CA PHE A 124 11.68 2.17 -18.65
C PHE A 124 12.80 1.15 -18.44
N LEU A 125 12.51 -0.14 -18.62
CA LEU A 125 13.50 -1.21 -18.44
C LEU A 125 14.69 -1.12 -19.42
N ARG A 126 14.47 -0.54 -20.61
CA ARG A 126 15.55 -0.30 -21.57
C ARG A 126 16.45 0.86 -21.15
N LYS A 127 15.87 1.92 -20.60
CA LYS A 127 16.58 3.14 -20.18
C LYS A 127 17.36 2.92 -18.88
N TYR A 128 16.83 2.12 -17.96
CA TYR A 128 17.39 1.93 -16.62
C TYR A 128 17.92 0.51 -16.41
N ARG A 129 18.77 0.04 -17.34
CA ARG A 129 19.46 -1.25 -17.20
C ARG A 129 20.59 -1.16 -16.17
N GLY A 130 20.71 -2.19 -15.35
CA GLY A 130 21.88 -2.36 -14.49
C GLY A 130 23.03 -3.02 -15.25
N PHE A 131 24.25 -2.56 -15.02
CA PHE A 131 25.47 -3.19 -15.53
C PHE A 131 26.40 -3.49 -14.36
N ASP A 132 27.16 -4.58 -14.48
CA ASP A 132 28.21 -4.89 -13.53
C ASP A 132 29.48 -4.04 -13.77
N ARG A 133 30.48 -4.21 -12.89
CA ARG A 133 31.78 -3.52 -13.02
C ARG A 133 32.56 -3.84 -14.29
N PHE A 134 32.15 -4.86 -15.04
CA PHE A 134 32.76 -5.32 -16.27
C PHE A 134 31.93 -4.94 -17.51
N GLY A 135 30.84 -4.18 -17.35
CA GLY A 135 29.96 -3.75 -18.43
C GLY A 135 28.97 -4.80 -18.91
N SER A 136 28.83 -5.93 -18.20
CA SER A 136 27.82 -6.95 -18.51
C SER A 136 26.47 -6.55 -17.94
N GLU A 137 25.40 -6.74 -18.71
CA GLU A 137 24.03 -6.42 -18.28
C GLU A 137 23.61 -7.36 -17.14
N LEU A 138 23.13 -6.77 -16.05
CA LEU A 138 22.63 -7.50 -14.88
C LEU A 138 21.14 -7.83 -15.06
N PRO A 139 20.69 -9.01 -14.60
CA PRO A 139 19.27 -9.31 -14.53
C PRO A 139 18.57 -8.29 -13.63
N THR A 140 17.44 -7.78 -14.12
CA THR A 140 16.60 -6.79 -13.45
C THR A 140 15.48 -7.50 -12.70
N LEU A 141 15.46 -7.33 -11.38
CA LEU A 141 14.47 -7.93 -10.48
C LEU A 141 13.45 -6.86 -10.09
N GLY A 142 12.21 -6.98 -10.58
CA GLY A 142 11.09 -6.10 -10.26
C GLY A 142 10.01 -6.80 -9.43
N ALA A 143 9.59 -6.21 -8.31
CA ALA A 143 8.53 -6.77 -7.47
C ALA A 143 7.29 -5.87 -7.48
N ILE A 144 6.10 -6.48 -7.52
CA ILE A 144 4.80 -5.81 -7.37
C ILE A 144 4.08 -6.44 -6.17
N ASP A 145 3.97 -5.68 -5.09
CA ASP A 145 3.21 -6.05 -3.90
C ASP A 145 1.74 -5.62 -4.03
N GLY A 146 0.84 -6.44 -3.50
CA GLY A 146 -0.59 -6.24 -3.65
C GLY A 146 -1.10 -6.47 -5.08
N ALA A 147 -0.54 -7.44 -5.80
CA ALA A 147 -0.86 -7.70 -7.21
C ALA A 147 -2.31 -8.15 -7.44
N GLU A 148 -3.07 -8.44 -6.39
CA GLU A 148 -4.51 -8.75 -6.46
C GLU A 148 -5.33 -7.59 -7.05
N ALA A 149 -4.84 -6.36 -6.97
CA ALA A 149 -5.47 -5.22 -7.64
C ALA A 149 -5.45 -5.34 -9.17
N LEU A 150 -4.57 -6.16 -9.75
CA LEU A 150 -4.55 -6.47 -11.18
C LEU A 150 -5.49 -7.63 -11.55
N LEU A 151 -5.86 -8.46 -10.58
CA LEU A 151 -6.71 -9.63 -10.76
C LEU A 151 -8.19 -9.24 -10.80
N ARG A 152 -8.58 -8.22 -10.03
CA ARG A 152 -9.97 -7.74 -9.97
C ARG A 152 -10.32 -6.91 -11.20
N THR A 153 -11.40 -7.30 -11.90
CA THR A 153 -12.03 -6.44 -12.91
C THR A 153 -12.54 -5.17 -12.24
N SER A 154 -12.09 -4.02 -12.72
CA SER A 154 -12.40 -2.71 -12.12
C SER A 154 -13.23 -1.92 -13.12
N GLY A 155 -14.51 -1.66 -12.85
CA GLY A 155 -15.44 -1.06 -13.82
C GLY A 155 -14.88 0.17 -14.55
N GLY A 156 -14.58 1.25 -13.81
CA GLY A 156 -14.06 2.50 -14.39
C GLY A 156 -12.62 2.45 -14.91
N HIS A 157 -11.83 1.45 -14.52
CA HIS A 157 -10.38 1.39 -14.83
C HIS A 157 -9.98 0.12 -15.58
N GLU A 158 -10.93 -0.62 -16.14
CA GLU A 158 -10.66 -1.88 -16.84
C GLU A 158 -9.80 -1.65 -18.08
N ARG A 159 -9.98 -0.50 -18.75
CA ARG A 159 -9.14 -0.09 -19.87
C ARG A 159 -7.68 0.08 -19.43
N ASP A 160 -7.43 0.90 -18.41
CA ASP A 160 -6.09 1.12 -17.86
C ASP A 160 -5.44 -0.18 -17.42
N ARG A 161 -6.21 -1.06 -16.77
CA ARG A 161 -5.76 -2.38 -16.33
C ARG A 161 -5.32 -3.23 -17.51
N ARG A 162 -6.13 -3.31 -18.57
CA ARG A 162 -5.80 -4.09 -19.78
C ARG A 162 -4.56 -3.55 -20.49
N GLU A 163 -4.52 -2.24 -20.72
CA GLU A 163 -3.37 -1.58 -21.35
C GLU A 163 -2.08 -1.83 -20.56
N PHE A 164 -2.13 -1.72 -19.22
CA PHE A 164 -0.98 -2.01 -18.37
C PHE A 164 -0.55 -3.48 -18.41
N LEU A 165 -1.50 -4.42 -18.38
CA LEU A 165 -1.20 -5.85 -18.47
C LEU A 165 -0.58 -6.23 -19.82
N ASP A 166 -1.04 -5.61 -20.91
CA ASP A 166 -0.49 -5.83 -22.24
C ASP A 166 0.93 -5.24 -22.33
N GLU A 167 1.17 -4.05 -21.76
CA GLU A 167 2.52 -3.48 -21.63
C GLU A 167 3.47 -4.40 -20.83
N LEU A 168 2.99 -4.98 -19.74
CA LEU A 168 3.77 -5.88 -18.90
C LEU A 168 4.11 -7.20 -19.64
N ALA A 169 3.16 -7.74 -20.39
CA ALA A 169 3.39 -8.91 -21.24
C ALA A 169 4.43 -8.61 -22.35
N VAL A 170 4.34 -7.44 -22.98
CA VAL A 170 5.34 -6.98 -23.97
C VAL A 170 6.72 -6.82 -23.31
N ALA A 171 6.79 -6.23 -22.12
CA ALA A 171 8.05 -6.09 -21.38
C ALA A 171 8.67 -7.46 -21.05
N LEU A 172 7.88 -8.40 -20.52
CA LEU A 172 8.34 -9.77 -20.28
C LEU A 172 8.72 -10.47 -21.59
N LYS A 173 8.08 -10.21 -22.72
CA LYS A 173 8.48 -10.82 -23.99
C LYS A 173 9.82 -10.28 -24.53
N HIS A 174 10.05 -8.97 -24.42
CA HIS A 174 11.16 -8.28 -25.11
C HIS A 174 12.37 -7.95 -24.21
N ALA A 175 12.24 -8.07 -22.88
CA ALA A 175 13.35 -7.90 -21.94
C ALA A 175 13.69 -9.24 -21.26
N PRO A 176 14.55 -10.09 -21.87
CA PRO A 176 14.84 -11.43 -21.33
C PRO A 176 15.45 -11.39 -19.93
N GLY A 177 16.19 -10.33 -19.59
CA GLY A 177 16.77 -10.11 -18.26
C GLY A 177 15.79 -9.61 -17.20
N LEU A 178 14.52 -9.39 -17.51
CA LEU A 178 13.49 -9.05 -16.51
C LEU A 178 12.99 -10.30 -15.81
N HIS A 179 13.05 -10.29 -14.48
CA HIS A 179 12.39 -11.25 -13.61
C HIS A 179 11.38 -10.52 -12.71
N LEU A 180 10.11 -10.88 -12.85
CA LEU A 180 9.02 -10.24 -12.14
C LEU A 180 8.55 -11.10 -10.96
N LEU A 181 8.44 -10.50 -9.77
CA LEU A 181 7.81 -11.11 -8.60
C LEU A 181 6.45 -10.47 -8.34
N LEU A 182 5.39 -11.28 -8.37
CA LEU A 182 4.05 -10.88 -7.97
C LEU A 182 3.77 -11.37 -6.54
N VAL A 183 3.36 -10.47 -5.66
CA VAL A 183 2.96 -10.85 -4.29
C VAL A 183 1.45 -10.81 -4.19
N VAL A 184 0.85 -11.94 -3.80
CA VAL A 184 -0.61 -12.11 -3.71
C VAL A 184 -1.04 -12.84 -2.43
N ARG A 185 -2.32 -12.74 -2.08
CA ARG A 185 -3.00 -13.55 -1.07
C ARG A 185 -3.21 -14.98 -1.61
N ASP A 186 -3.26 -15.95 -0.70
CA ASP A 186 -3.54 -17.35 -1.04
C ASP A 186 -4.91 -17.57 -1.69
N SER A 187 -5.89 -16.71 -1.38
CA SER A 187 -7.22 -16.74 -1.99
C SER A 187 -7.25 -16.39 -3.47
N ALA A 188 -6.16 -15.90 -4.05
CA ALA A 188 -6.08 -15.45 -5.44
C ALA A 188 -5.27 -16.40 -6.33
N TYR A 189 -5.17 -17.67 -5.92
CA TYR A 189 -4.28 -18.66 -6.54
C TYR A 189 -4.68 -19.00 -7.99
N ASP A 190 -5.96 -19.17 -8.28
CA ASP A 190 -6.40 -19.53 -9.63
C ASP A 190 -6.29 -18.31 -10.55
N GLU A 191 -6.71 -17.12 -10.07
CA GLU A 191 -6.66 -15.89 -10.85
C GLU A 191 -5.22 -15.47 -11.19
N VAL A 192 -4.25 -15.73 -10.29
CA VAL A 192 -2.84 -15.41 -10.58
C VAL A 192 -2.24 -16.35 -11.62
N LEU A 193 -2.70 -17.60 -11.72
CA LEU A 193 -2.29 -18.52 -12.79
C LEU A 193 -2.84 -18.08 -14.14
N ASP A 194 -4.09 -17.62 -14.20
CA ASP A 194 -4.67 -17.04 -15.41
C ASP A 194 -3.92 -15.77 -15.85
N LEU A 195 -3.57 -14.90 -14.88
CA LEU A 195 -2.74 -13.74 -15.14
C LEU A 195 -1.35 -14.15 -15.67
N ALA A 196 -0.71 -15.13 -15.04
CA ALA A 196 0.60 -15.62 -15.47
C ALA A 196 0.57 -16.18 -16.90
N ALA A 197 -0.49 -16.91 -17.26
CA ALA A 197 -0.71 -17.38 -18.63
C ALA A 197 -0.87 -16.21 -19.61
N ARG A 198 -1.64 -15.17 -19.25
CA ARG A 198 -1.79 -13.95 -20.06
C ARG A 198 -0.46 -13.21 -20.26
N LEU A 199 0.42 -13.23 -19.26
CA LEU A 199 1.76 -12.65 -19.34
C LEU A 199 2.76 -13.52 -20.14
N GLY A 200 2.32 -14.66 -20.69
CA GLY A 200 3.15 -15.58 -21.48
C GLY A 200 3.96 -16.57 -20.64
N HIS A 201 3.65 -16.72 -19.36
CA HIS A 201 4.38 -17.55 -18.41
C HIS A 201 3.44 -18.49 -17.65
N ALA A 202 2.87 -19.48 -18.34
CA ALA A 202 1.89 -20.41 -17.77
C ALA A 202 2.40 -21.32 -16.63
N ARG A 203 3.71 -21.33 -16.37
CA ARG A 203 4.34 -22.05 -15.25
C ARG A 203 5.28 -21.09 -14.49
N PRO A 204 4.72 -20.15 -13.69
CA PRO A 204 5.55 -19.29 -12.87
C PRO A 204 6.19 -20.08 -11.72
N GLY A 205 7.30 -19.58 -11.17
CA GLY A 205 7.86 -20.11 -9.92
C GLY A 205 6.91 -19.81 -8.76
N MET A 206 6.46 -20.81 -8.03
CA MET A 206 5.48 -20.65 -6.95
C MET A 206 6.16 -20.74 -5.59
N CYS A 207 6.08 -19.67 -4.80
CA CYS A 207 6.66 -19.57 -3.46
C CYS A 207 5.56 -19.40 -2.40
N PRO A 208 5.13 -20.49 -1.73
CA PRO A 208 4.20 -20.38 -0.62
C PRO A 208 4.90 -19.81 0.62
N LEU A 209 4.30 -18.82 1.26
CA LEU A 209 4.69 -18.35 2.58
C LEU A 209 3.68 -18.82 3.62
N THR A 210 4.14 -19.71 4.49
CA THR A 210 3.32 -20.31 5.55
C THR A 210 3.43 -19.54 6.87
N PRO A 211 2.45 -19.69 7.78
CA PRO A 211 2.60 -19.25 9.17
C PRO A 211 3.85 -19.85 9.81
N MET A 212 4.39 -19.17 10.82
CA MET A 212 5.67 -19.56 11.43
C MET A 212 5.50 -20.74 12.39
N SER A 213 6.57 -21.51 12.56
CA SER A 213 6.60 -22.56 13.57
C SER A 213 6.76 -21.94 14.99
N PRO A 214 6.39 -22.67 16.05
CA PRO A 214 6.62 -22.24 17.43
C PRO A 214 8.10 -21.96 17.72
N GLU A 215 9.00 -22.76 17.15
CA GLU A 215 10.45 -22.64 17.31
C GLU A 215 10.94 -21.32 16.70
N THR A 216 10.51 -21.03 15.47
CA THR A 216 10.80 -19.76 14.80
C THR A 216 10.25 -18.55 15.59
N ALA A 217 9.04 -18.65 16.13
CA ALA A 217 8.45 -17.59 16.94
C ALA A 217 9.25 -17.34 18.23
N HIS A 218 9.73 -18.42 18.86
CA HIS A 218 10.58 -18.35 20.04
C HIS A 218 11.90 -17.66 19.73
N GLU A 219 12.59 -18.05 18.66
CA GLU A 219 13.84 -17.39 18.22
C GLU A 219 13.67 -15.88 18.02
N ILE A 220 12.60 -15.47 17.34
CA ILE A 220 12.30 -14.04 17.10
C ILE A 220 12.08 -13.30 18.42
N LEU A 221 11.27 -13.85 19.32
CA LEU A 221 11.01 -13.22 20.62
C LEU A 221 12.28 -13.11 21.45
N THR A 222 13.13 -14.15 21.46
CA THR A 222 14.38 -14.14 22.21
C THR A 222 15.30 -13.00 21.75
N VAL A 223 15.44 -12.81 20.44
CA VAL A 223 16.22 -11.69 19.88
C VAL A 223 15.62 -10.32 20.24
N LEU A 224 14.31 -10.17 20.15
CA LEU A 224 13.63 -8.93 20.49
C LEU A 224 13.75 -8.61 22.00
N LEU A 225 13.60 -9.61 22.87
CA LEU A 225 13.70 -9.48 24.32
C LEU A 225 15.13 -9.15 24.77
N HIS A 226 16.14 -9.79 24.18
CA HIS A 226 17.54 -9.42 24.43
C HIS A 226 17.84 -7.96 24.07
N ARG A 227 17.33 -7.48 22.92
CA ARG A 227 17.49 -6.07 22.52
C ARG A 227 16.77 -5.10 23.45
N ALA A 228 15.64 -5.52 24.03
CA ALA A 228 14.89 -4.75 25.00
C ALA A 228 15.49 -4.82 26.43
N GLY A 229 16.53 -5.64 26.65
CA GLY A 229 17.11 -5.86 27.98
C GLY A 229 16.22 -6.67 28.93
N ALA A 230 15.27 -7.44 28.39
CA ALA A 230 14.32 -8.25 29.15
C ALA A 230 14.77 -9.72 29.26
N PRO A 231 14.33 -10.47 30.30
CA PRO A 231 14.58 -11.91 30.39
C PRO A 231 13.93 -12.62 29.19
N ALA A 232 14.76 -13.18 28.32
CA ALA A 232 14.32 -13.58 26.99
C ALA A 232 13.73 -14.99 26.94
N GLU A 233 14.41 -15.97 27.52
CA GLU A 233 14.12 -17.38 27.27
C GLU A 233 12.78 -17.82 27.87
N THR A 234 12.56 -17.57 29.17
CA THR A 234 11.33 -17.96 29.89
C THR A 234 10.10 -17.19 29.43
N VAL A 235 10.26 -15.90 29.11
CA VAL A 235 9.17 -15.04 28.64
C VAL A 235 8.79 -15.38 27.20
N ALA A 236 9.78 -15.66 26.33
CA ALA A 236 9.53 -16.06 24.96
C ALA A 236 8.74 -17.37 24.89
N GLU A 237 9.17 -18.40 25.62
CA GLU A 237 8.48 -19.70 25.66
C GLU A 237 7.04 -19.55 26.14
N ALA A 238 6.82 -18.87 27.27
CA ALA A 238 5.50 -18.65 27.82
C ALA A 238 4.57 -17.87 26.88
N LEU A 239 5.11 -16.87 26.16
CA LEU A 239 4.34 -16.06 25.23
C LEU A 239 3.96 -16.84 23.98
N VAL A 240 4.87 -17.63 23.41
CA VAL A 240 4.55 -18.52 22.28
C VAL A 240 3.44 -19.49 22.66
N GLU A 241 3.54 -20.12 23.84
CA GLU A 241 2.54 -21.08 24.28
C GLU A 241 1.18 -20.43 24.52
N GLU A 242 1.13 -19.25 25.15
CA GLU A 242 -0.12 -18.54 25.38
C GLU A 242 -0.78 -18.05 24.07
N LEU A 243 0.00 -17.63 23.07
CA LEU A 243 -0.52 -17.23 21.76
C LEU A 243 -1.09 -18.41 20.95
N ARG A 244 -0.57 -19.61 21.16
CA ARG A 244 -1.06 -20.85 20.55
C ARG A 244 -2.28 -21.44 21.27
N THR A 245 -2.47 -21.09 22.53
CA THR A 245 -3.50 -21.72 23.37
C THR A 245 -4.90 -21.16 23.07
N VAL A 246 -5.79 -22.03 22.60
CA VAL A 246 -7.20 -21.74 22.30
C VAL A 246 -8.06 -22.42 23.35
N ARG A 247 -8.84 -21.63 24.09
CA ARG A 247 -9.71 -22.12 25.16
C ARG A 247 -11.17 -21.99 24.73
N LEU A 248 -11.86 -23.11 24.59
CA LEU A 248 -13.27 -23.20 24.21
C LEU A 248 -14.04 -23.94 25.30
N ALA A 249 -15.38 -23.86 25.27
CA ALA A 249 -16.24 -24.62 26.19
C ALA A 249 -15.98 -26.15 26.15
N GLY A 250 -15.45 -26.65 25.02
CA GLY A 250 -15.07 -28.07 24.84
C GLY A 250 -13.63 -28.43 25.20
N GLY A 251 -12.86 -27.53 25.80
CA GLY A 251 -11.49 -27.80 26.29
C GLY A 251 -10.42 -26.81 25.79
N VAL A 252 -9.18 -27.07 26.21
CA VAL A 252 -7.99 -26.33 25.80
C VAL A 252 -7.30 -27.05 24.65
N GLN A 253 -6.99 -26.33 23.58
CA GLN A 253 -6.27 -26.85 22.42
C GLN A 253 -5.12 -25.92 22.05
N THR A 254 -4.06 -26.45 21.46
CA THR A 254 -2.94 -25.64 20.96
C THR A 254 -2.92 -25.64 19.43
N THR A 255 -2.56 -24.51 18.83
CA THR A 255 -2.33 -24.44 17.39
C THR A 255 -0.93 -24.96 17.03
N SER A 256 -0.79 -25.59 15.86
CA SER A 256 0.50 -26.08 15.35
C SER A 256 1.37 -24.99 14.73
N SER A 257 0.83 -23.79 14.53
CA SER A 257 1.52 -22.66 13.92
C SER A 257 1.04 -21.35 14.51
N LEU A 258 1.84 -20.30 14.31
CA LEU A 258 1.60 -18.96 14.82
C LEU A 258 1.67 -17.94 13.68
N GLU A 259 0.81 -16.93 13.74
CA GLU A 259 0.85 -15.84 12.77
C GLU A 259 1.76 -14.71 13.24
N PRO A 260 2.74 -14.26 12.43
CA PRO A 260 3.62 -13.16 12.77
C PRO A 260 2.90 -11.87 13.19
N ALA A 261 1.72 -11.61 12.62
CA ALA A 261 0.88 -10.47 12.98
C ALA A 261 0.45 -10.47 14.46
N LEU A 262 0.12 -11.64 15.03
CA LEU A 262 -0.22 -11.76 16.45
C LEU A 262 1.00 -11.54 17.36
N LEU A 263 2.14 -12.13 16.97
CA LEU A 263 3.41 -11.97 17.69
C LEU A 263 3.75 -10.49 17.83
N ARG A 264 3.63 -9.77 16.70
CA ARG A 264 3.93 -8.35 16.64
C ARG A 264 2.93 -7.50 17.42
N LEU A 265 1.63 -7.76 17.25
CA LEU A 265 0.57 -7.03 17.94
C LEU A 265 0.77 -7.05 19.47
N VAL A 266 1.15 -8.22 19.98
CA VAL A 266 1.37 -8.43 21.41
C VAL A 266 2.74 -7.92 21.85
N GLY A 267 3.79 -8.17 21.06
CA GLY A 267 5.12 -7.62 21.31
C GLY A 267 5.13 -6.11 21.43
N ASP A 268 4.56 -5.39 20.45
CA ASP A 268 4.57 -3.92 20.42
C ASP A 268 3.92 -3.29 21.68
N ARG A 269 2.96 -3.98 22.34
CA ARG A 269 2.23 -3.44 23.50
C ARG A 269 2.67 -3.98 24.86
N LEU A 270 3.23 -5.17 24.93
CA LEU A 270 3.73 -5.72 26.20
C LEU A 270 4.99 -4.99 26.66
N TRP A 271 5.80 -4.48 25.73
CA TRP A 271 7.13 -3.93 26.03
C TRP A 271 7.14 -2.45 26.45
N GLU A 272 6.03 -1.73 26.30
CA GLU A 272 5.87 -0.37 26.84
C GLU A 272 5.70 -0.32 28.37
N GLY A 273 5.65 -1.49 29.05
CA GLY A 273 5.29 -1.55 30.46
C GLY A 273 5.89 -2.68 31.28
N VAL A 274 7.02 -3.29 30.88
CA VAL A 274 7.75 -4.25 31.72
C VAL A 274 8.64 -3.46 32.70
N PRO A 275 8.29 -3.35 34.00
CA PRO A 275 9.20 -2.80 34.98
C PRO A 275 10.34 -3.82 35.14
N GLY A 276 11.59 -3.35 35.17
CA GLY A 276 12.78 -4.19 35.23
C GLY A 276 12.85 -5.18 36.39
N ASP A 277 11.96 -5.07 37.38
CA ASP A 277 11.98 -5.87 38.62
C ASP A 277 10.62 -6.52 38.98
N ALA A 278 9.62 -6.53 38.08
CA ALA A 278 8.33 -7.16 38.40
C ALA A 278 8.39 -8.69 38.23
N GLU A 279 8.00 -9.42 39.28
CA GLU A 279 7.92 -10.87 39.31
C GLU A 279 7.06 -11.40 38.12
N PHE A 280 7.70 -12.11 37.20
CA PHE A 280 7.05 -12.68 36.02
C PHE A 280 6.07 -13.78 36.44
N SER A 281 4.77 -13.59 36.19
CA SER A 281 3.76 -14.63 36.39
C SER A 281 3.02 -14.93 35.09
N LEU A 282 2.82 -16.22 34.81
CA LEU A 282 2.06 -16.69 33.66
C LEU A 282 0.62 -16.14 33.65
N GLN A 283 0.03 -15.93 34.82
CA GLN A 283 -1.30 -15.35 34.95
C GLN A 283 -1.36 -13.89 34.51
N ARG A 284 -0.35 -13.08 34.87
CA ARG A 284 -0.24 -11.68 34.42
C ARG A 284 0.01 -11.61 32.91
N LEU A 285 0.93 -12.41 32.38
CA LEU A 285 1.19 -12.50 30.94
C LEU A 285 -0.11 -12.81 30.18
N ARG A 286 -0.85 -13.83 30.62
CA ARG A 286 -2.14 -14.18 30.01
C ARG A 286 -3.17 -13.05 30.08
N ALA A 287 -3.26 -12.34 31.20
CA ALA A 287 -4.18 -11.20 31.34
C ALA A 287 -3.80 -10.07 30.37
N ASP A 288 -2.51 -9.77 30.26
CA ASP A 288 -2.01 -8.73 29.37
C ASP A 288 -2.19 -9.09 27.88
N VAL A 289 -1.87 -10.33 27.49
CA VAL A 289 -2.12 -10.84 26.12
C VAL A 289 -3.61 -10.71 25.78
N ASN A 290 -4.50 -11.17 26.67
CA ASN A 290 -5.94 -11.07 26.43
C ASN A 290 -6.41 -9.62 26.30
N ARG A 291 -5.92 -8.72 27.16
CA ARG A 291 -6.24 -7.29 27.08
C ARG A 291 -5.81 -6.71 25.74
N VAL A 292 -4.58 -6.96 25.30
CA VAL A 292 -4.06 -6.45 24.01
C VAL A 292 -4.89 -6.97 22.83
N LEU A 293 -5.22 -8.26 22.81
CA LEU A 293 -6.02 -8.86 21.74
C LEU A 293 -7.47 -8.35 21.75
N THR A 294 -8.09 -8.21 22.93
CA THR A 294 -9.45 -7.66 23.05
C THR A 294 -9.48 -6.20 22.60
N ASP A 295 -8.51 -5.39 23.01
CA ASP A 295 -8.39 -3.99 22.58
C ASP A 295 -8.22 -3.90 21.05
N PHE A 296 -7.40 -4.78 20.46
CA PHE A 296 -7.22 -4.84 19.02
C PHE A 296 -8.52 -5.18 18.29
N CYS A 297 -9.25 -6.21 18.74
CA CYS A 297 -10.55 -6.56 18.15
C CYS A 297 -11.55 -5.41 18.28
N ALA A 298 -11.68 -4.82 19.48
CA ALA A 298 -12.62 -3.73 19.71
C ALA A 298 -12.28 -2.48 18.88
N GLN A 299 -11.00 -2.11 18.77
CA GLN A 299 -10.55 -0.98 17.96
C GLN A 299 -10.79 -1.22 16.47
N SER A 300 -10.47 -2.42 15.99
CA SER A 300 -10.68 -2.79 14.58
C SER A 300 -12.16 -2.76 14.22
N LEU A 301 -13.03 -3.29 15.08
CA LEU A 301 -14.49 -3.20 14.91
C LEU A 301 -14.98 -1.75 14.98
N ALA A 302 -14.45 -0.93 15.88
CA ALA A 302 -14.83 0.48 16.01
C ALA A 302 -14.47 1.30 14.77
N ILE A 303 -13.32 1.02 14.14
CA ILE A 303 -12.92 1.65 12.87
C ILE A 303 -13.92 1.28 11.78
N VAL A 304 -14.15 -0.02 11.55
CA VAL A 304 -15.06 -0.47 10.49
C VAL A 304 -16.50 0.02 10.72
N ALA A 305 -16.97 0.01 11.97
CA ALA A 305 -18.28 0.55 12.32
C ALA A 305 -18.39 2.04 12.00
N ALA A 306 -17.37 2.83 12.33
CA ALA A 306 -17.34 4.26 12.02
C ALA A 306 -17.31 4.53 10.50
N ASP A 307 -16.51 3.78 9.75
CA ASP A 307 -16.36 3.94 8.30
C ASP A 307 -17.64 3.61 7.53
N GLN A 308 -18.38 2.62 8.01
CA GLN A 308 -19.62 2.12 7.42
C GLN A 308 -20.88 2.74 8.07
N SER A 309 -20.72 3.75 8.92
CA SER A 309 -21.81 4.43 9.64
C SER A 309 -22.71 3.47 10.44
N LEU A 310 -22.15 2.40 10.99
CA LEU A 310 -22.85 1.40 11.80
C LEU A 310 -22.65 1.65 13.30
N PRO A 311 -23.66 1.35 14.14
CA PRO A 311 -23.48 1.35 15.58
C PRO A 311 -22.48 0.26 16.00
N ILE A 312 -21.39 0.66 16.68
CA ILE A 312 -20.36 -0.29 17.17
C ILE A 312 -20.97 -1.39 18.04
N ARG A 313 -21.99 -1.07 18.85
CA ARG A 313 -22.67 -2.06 19.70
C ARG A 313 -23.29 -3.19 18.88
N THR A 314 -23.89 -2.88 17.73
CA THR A 314 -24.47 -3.86 16.82
C THR A 314 -23.39 -4.74 16.23
N LEU A 315 -22.33 -4.14 15.67
CA LEU A 315 -21.25 -4.90 15.04
C LEU A 315 -20.51 -5.78 16.05
N SER A 316 -20.20 -5.26 17.25
CA SER A 316 -19.57 -6.05 18.32
C SER A 316 -20.45 -7.20 18.81
N ALA A 317 -21.77 -7.00 18.92
CA ALA A 317 -22.69 -8.06 19.32
C ALA A 317 -22.76 -9.18 18.27
N VAL A 318 -22.90 -8.83 16.99
CA VAL A 318 -22.88 -9.81 15.89
C VAL A 318 -21.56 -10.57 15.89
N PHE A 319 -20.43 -9.86 15.97
CA PHE A 319 -19.11 -10.48 15.92
C PHE A 319 -18.87 -11.40 17.11
N ARG A 320 -19.29 -11.00 18.32
CA ARG A 320 -19.25 -11.84 19.53
C ARG A 320 -20.10 -13.09 19.38
N ASN A 321 -21.33 -12.97 18.86
CA ASN A 321 -22.26 -14.10 18.73
C ASN A 321 -21.80 -15.11 17.67
N ARG A 322 -21.28 -14.63 16.53
CA ARG A 322 -20.85 -15.49 15.40
C ARG A 322 -19.45 -16.06 15.58
N PHE A 323 -18.50 -15.26 16.08
CA PHE A 323 -17.08 -15.64 16.14
C PHE A 323 -16.54 -15.90 17.56
N GLY A 324 -17.26 -15.50 18.61
CA GLY A 324 -16.86 -15.75 20.00
C GLY A 324 -17.09 -17.19 20.48
N GLY A 325 -17.69 -18.04 19.64
CA GLY A 325 -17.99 -19.44 19.94
C GLY A 325 -17.19 -20.43 19.07
N PRO A 326 -17.57 -21.72 19.07
CA PRO A 326 -16.94 -22.75 18.23
C PRO A 326 -17.03 -22.45 16.72
N GLU A 327 -18.07 -21.72 16.30
CA GLU A 327 -18.24 -21.24 14.91
C GLU A 327 -17.08 -20.34 14.44
N GLY A 328 -16.45 -19.58 15.34
CA GLY A 328 -15.29 -18.75 15.00
C GLY A 328 -14.10 -19.54 14.45
N ARG A 329 -14.01 -20.83 14.79
CA ARG A 329 -13.03 -21.78 14.23
C ARG A 329 -13.62 -22.65 13.11
N ALA A 330 -14.86 -23.10 13.27
CA ALA A 330 -15.50 -24.02 12.32
C ALA A 330 -15.86 -23.35 10.98
N GLY A 331 -16.20 -22.06 11.03
CA GLY A 331 -16.61 -21.24 9.89
C GLY A 331 -18.07 -20.82 9.97
N VAL A 332 -18.31 -19.53 9.74
CA VAL A 332 -19.64 -18.92 9.58
C VAL A 332 -19.95 -18.84 8.09
N PRO A 333 -21.05 -19.43 7.58
CA PRO A 333 -21.41 -19.35 6.17
C PRO A 333 -21.55 -17.90 5.70
N GLU A 334 -21.11 -17.59 4.48
CA GLU A 334 -21.15 -16.23 3.91
C GLU A 334 -22.57 -15.66 3.87
N GLU A 335 -23.55 -16.44 3.43
CA GLU A 335 -24.96 -16.02 3.36
C GLU A 335 -25.46 -15.52 4.72
N ARG A 336 -25.20 -16.30 5.78
CA ARG A 336 -25.60 -15.97 7.15
C ARG A 336 -24.87 -14.75 7.70
N LEU A 337 -23.59 -14.57 7.37
CA LEU A 337 -22.85 -13.39 7.81
C LEU A 337 -23.38 -12.13 7.10
N ARG A 338 -23.75 -12.23 5.82
CA ARG A 338 -24.28 -11.13 5.02
C ARG A 338 -25.71 -10.71 5.40
N GLU A 339 -26.48 -11.58 6.05
CA GLU A 339 -27.77 -11.22 6.66
C GLU A 339 -27.60 -10.22 7.80
N ASP A 340 -26.59 -10.41 8.65
CA ASP A 340 -26.35 -9.58 9.83
C ASP A 340 -25.48 -8.35 9.53
N VAL A 341 -24.63 -8.41 8.49
CA VAL A 341 -23.55 -7.45 8.25
C VAL A 341 -23.39 -7.14 6.75
N PRO A 342 -23.33 -5.86 6.34
CA PRO A 342 -23.09 -5.50 4.94
C PRO A 342 -21.79 -6.09 4.37
N GLY A 343 -21.79 -6.44 3.08
CA GLY A 343 -20.60 -7.01 2.41
C GLY A 343 -19.34 -6.15 2.55
N ALA A 344 -19.48 -4.82 2.47
CA ALA A 344 -18.37 -3.87 2.65
C ALA A 344 -17.71 -3.98 4.03
N VAL A 345 -18.49 -4.27 5.09
CA VAL A 345 -17.95 -4.52 6.44
C VAL A 345 -17.19 -5.84 6.47
N VAL A 346 -17.70 -6.89 5.84
CA VAL A 346 -17.02 -8.19 5.76
C VAL A 346 -15.66 -8.04 5.08
N ASP A 347 -15.60 -7.31 3.96
CA ASP A 347 -14.35 -7.05 3.25
C ASP A 347 -13.37 -6.21 4.09
N ALA A 348 -13.85 -5.15 4.75
CA ALA A 348 -13.02 -4.36 5.66
C ALA A 348 -12.45 -5.19 6.84
N LEU A 349 -13.22 -6.13 7.39
CA LEU A 349 -12.75 -7.04 8.45
C LEU A 349 -11.69 -8.04 7.95
N ARG A 350 -11.73 -8.44 6.67
CA ARG A 350 -10.69 -9.26 6.05
C ARG A 350 -9.40 -8.47 5.86
N ASP A 351 -9.51 -7.21 5.44
CA ASP A 351 -8.36 -6.35 5.23
C ASP A 351 -7.68 -5.92 6.53
N LEU A 352 -8.43 -5.85 7.63
CA LEU A 352 -7.90 -5.69 8.98
C LEU A 352 -7.37 -7.00 9.60
N HIS A 353 -7.42 -8.11 8.87
CA HIS A 353 -6.95 -9.44 9.31
C HIS A 353 -7.66 -9.97 10.56
N LEU A 354 -8.95 -9.63 10.74
CA LEU A 354 -9.77 -10.23 11.79
C LEU A 354 -10.39 -11.56 11.35
N ILE A 355 -10.82 -11.63 10.09
CA ILE A 355 -11.45 -12.81 9.49
C ILE A 355 -10.78 -13.20 8.17
N ARG A 356 -10.97 -14.45 7.77
CA ARG A 356 -10.56 -14.98 6.47
C ARG A 356 -11.61 -15.90 5.88
N SER A 357 -11.64 -15.97 4.56
CA SER A 357 -12.46 -16.92 3.82
C SER A 357 -11.82 -18.31 3.84
N ARG A 358 -12.68 -19.33 3.86
CA ARG A 358 -12.34 -20.74 3.72
C ARG A 358 -13.43 -21.38 2.88
N ASP A 359 -13.04 -21.91 1.73
CA ASP A 359 -13.99 -22.64 0.90
C ASP A 359 -14.14 -24.06 1.43
N ARG A 360 -15.38 -24.51 1.55
CA ARG A 360 -15.73 -25.85 2.01
C ARG A 360 -16.84 -26.40 1.13
N GLY A 361 -16.46 -27.27 0.18
CA GLY A 361 -17.43 -27.91 -0.72
C GLY A 361 -18.09 -26.98 -1.72
N GLY A 362 -17.43 -25.89 -2.12
CA GLY A 362 -17.99 -24.85 -3.00
C GLY A 362 -18.57 -23.65 -2.26
N ASP A 363 -18.92 -23.82 -0.97
CA ASP A 363 -19.50 -22.76 -0.15
C ASP A 363 -18.42 -22.00 0.63
N ARG A 364 -18.47 -20.67 0.52
CA ARG A 364 -17.53 -19.78 1.21
C ARG A 364 -17.95 -19.58 2.67
N HIS A 365 -17.03 -19.89 3.58
CA HIS A 365 -17.20 -19.69 5.01
C HIS A 365 -16.17 -18.70 5.55
N TYR A 366 -16.53 -17.90 6.54
CA TYR A 366 -15.62 -17.00 7.23
C TYR A 366 -15.22 -17.57 8.59
N VAL A 367 -13.92 -17.65 8.83
CA VAL A 367 -13.34 -18.01 10.14
C VAL A 367 -12.56 -16.82 10.68
N LEU A 368 -12.33 -16.78 12.00
CA LEU A 368 -11.33 -15.86 12.53
C LEU A 368 -9.98 -16.16 11.89
N GLN A 369 -9.23 -15.09 11.61
CA GLN A 369 -7.88 -15.20 11.05
C GLN A 369 -7.04 -16.16 11.89
N HIS A 370 -7.07 -15.97 13.22
CA HIS A 370 -6.45 -16.89 14.17
C HIS A 370 -7.43 -17.36 15.25
N PRO A 371 -7.50 -18.69 15.55
CA PRO A 371 -8.38 -19.24 16.59
C PRO A 371 -8.15 -18.65 17.99
N ARG A 372 -6.95 -18.13 18.31
CA ARG A 372 -6.65 -17.44 19.58
C ARG A 372 -7.55 -16.22 19.83
N LEU A 373 -8.10 -15.61 18.77
CA LEU A 373 -8.99 -14.46 18.86
C LEU A 373 -10.39 -14.80 19.38
N ILE A 374 -10.78 -16.08 19.48
CA ILE A 374 -12.12 -16.48 19.95
C ILE A 374 -12.37 -15.99 21.39
N GLU A 375 -11.44 -16.23 22.32
CA GLU A 375 -11.57 -15.78 23.73
C GLU A 375 -11.64 -14.24 23.84
N PRO A 376 -10.76 -13.46 23.18
CA PRO A 376 -10.86 -12.00 23.09
C PRO A 376 -12.18 -11.49 22.49
N VAL A 377 -12.68 -12.12 21.43
CA VAL A 377 -13.94 -11.75 20.75
C VAL A 377 -15.15 -12.07 21.62
N ALA A 378 -15.15 -13.21 22.31
CA ALA A 378 -16.20 -13.59 23.26
C ALA A 378 -16.33 -12.58 24.41
N ARG A 379 -15.21 -11.95 24.80
CA ARG A 379 -15.12 -10.94 25.87
C ARG A 379 -15.38 -9.51 25.41
N LEU A 380 -15.75 -9.28 24.15
CA LEU A 380 -16.16 -7.96 23.70
C LEU A 380 -17.38 -7.50 24.53
N GLY A 381 -17.13 -6.55 25.43
CA GLY A 381 -18.14 -6.00 26.32
C GLY A 381 -18.97 -4.91 25.67
N GLU A 382 -20.00 -4.45 26.37
CA GLU A 382 -20.80 -3.26 26.01
C GLU A 382 -20.16 -1.94 26.45
N GLY A 383 -19.00 -2.01 27.10
CA GLY A 383 -18.26 -0.85 27.59
C GLY A 383 -17.74 0.01 26.45
N THR A 384 -17.69 1.32 26.69
CA THR A 384 -17.08 2.29 25.76
C THR A 384 -15.58 2.05 25.72
N VAL A 385 -15.09 1.33 24.72
CA VAL A 385 -13.65 1.31 24.43
C VAL A 385 -13.26 2.70 23.94
N PRO A 386 -12.26 3.37 24.55
CA PRO A 386 -11.79 4.64 24.03
C PRO A 386 -11.32 4.43 22.58
N ILE A 387 -12.05 4.99 21.63
CA ILE A 387 -11.75 4.87 20.21
C ILE A 387 -10.46 5.62 19.94
N ARG A 388 -9.34 4.89 19.90
CA ARG A 388 -8.07 5.42 19.43
C ARG A 388 -8.15 5.53 17.91
N ARG A 389 -8.57 6.71 17.49
CA ARG A 389 -8.61 7.15 16.10
C ARG A 389 -7.20 7.05 15.51
N PRO A 390 -7.00 6.39 14.34
CA PRO A 390 -5.70 6.36 13.67
C PRO A 390 -5.12 7.77 13.47
N GLY A 391 -3.79 7.91 13.40
CA GLY A 391 -3.17 9.20 13.06
C GLY A 391 -3.48 9.63 11.61
N PRO A 392 -3.20 10.89 11.25
CA PRO A 392 -3.48 11.43 9.91
C PRO A 392 -2.88 10.60 8.78
N ALA A 393 -1.59 10.24 8.89
CA ALA A 393 -0.91 9.45 7.87
C ALA A 393 -1.48 8.03 7.71
N ALA A 394 -1.99 7.44 8.79
CA ALA A 394 -2.64 6.13 8.72
C ALA A 394 -3.98 6.21 7.98
N ARG A 395 -4.76 7.26 8.23
CA ARG A 395 -6.01 7.51 7.48
C ARG A 395 -5.76 7.79 6.01
N LEU A 396 -4.73 8.55 5.66
CA LEU A 396 -4.38 8.79 4.27
C LEU A 396 -4.03 7.47 3.54
N ARG A 397 -3.28 6.58 4.19
CA ARG A 397 -3.04 5.23 3.64
C ARG A 397 -4.32 4.41 3.48
N GLN A 398 -5.26 4.51 4.43
CA GLN A 398 -6.58 3.87 4.28
C GLN A 398 -7.35 4.45 3.09
N ALA A 399 -7.27 5.77 2.88
CA ALA A 399 -7.89 6.44 1.74
C ALA A 399 -7.35 5.92 0.40
N HIS A 400 -6.02 5.80 0.27
CA HIS A 400 -5.38 5.26 -0.94
C HIS A 400 -5.80 3.80 -1.22
N ARG A 401 -5.92 2.97 -0.16
CA ARG A 401 -6.37 1.58 -0.29
C ARG A 401 -7.83 1.51 -0.74
N ALA A 402 -8.72 2.26 -0.12
CA ALA A 402 -10.14 2.29 -0.48
C ALA A 402 -10.34 2.66 -1.96
N LEU A 403 -9.58 3.64 -2.47
CA LEU A 403 -9.64 3.99 -3.89
C LEU A 403 -9.07 2.88 -4.79
N ALA A 404 -7.99 2.22 -4.37
CA ALA A 404 -7.42 1.09 -5.10
C ALA A 404 -8.38 -0.10 -5.19
N ASP A 405 -9.16 -0.34 -4.13
CA ASP A 405 -10.23 -1.34 -4.07
C ASP A 405 -11.51 -0.92 -4.83
N GLY A 406 -11.56 0.31 -5.34
CA GLY A 406 -12.66 0.79 -6.19
C GLY A 406 -13.79 1.49 -5.44
N ASP A 407 -13.56 1.94 -4.20
CA ASP A 407 -14.53 2.70 -3.40
C ASP A 407 -14.06 4.17 -3.22
N PRO A 408 -14.36 5.07 -4.18
CA PRO A 408 -13.93 6.46 -4.12
C PRO A 408 -14.62 7.25 -3.00
N GLU A 409 -15.83 6.86 -2.59
CA GLU A 409 -16.57 7.54 -1.53
C GLU A 409 -15.97 7.22 -0.16
N LEU A 410 -15.62 5.95 0.11
CA LEU A 410 -14.87 5.58 1.30
C LEU A 410 -13.48 6.22 1.31
N ALA A 411 -12.80 6.28 0.16
CA ALA A 411 -11.53 6.97 0.03
C ALA A 411 -11.63 8.46 0.40
N ARG A 412 -12.65 9.15 -0.10
CA ARG A 412 -12.94 10.56 0.23
C ARG A 412 -13.15 10.75 1.73
N ARG A 413 -13.99 9.91 2.36
CA ARG A 413 -14.26 9.96 3.81
C ARG A 413 -12.98 9.79 4.63
N HIS A 414 -12.13 8.84 4.27
CA HIS A 414 -10.85 8.62 4.95
C HIS A 414 -9.90 9.79 4.77
N ALA A 415 -9.81 10.37 3.58
CA ALA A 415 -8.95 11.52 3.31
C ALA A 415 -9.43 12.77 4.07
N GLU A 416 -10.74 13.04 4.12
CA GLU A 416 -11.32 14.11 4.95
C GLU A 416 -11.12 13.87 6.45
N ALA A 417 -11.20 12.61 6.89
CA ALA A 417 -10.89 12.28 8.28
C ALA A 417 -9.38 12.43 8.57
N ALA A 418 -8.50 12.29 7.57
CA ALA A 418 -7.08 12.57 7.69
C ALA A 418 -6.84 14.07 7.85
N THR A 419 -7.44 14.92 7.01
CA THR A 419 -7.30 16.38 7.09
C THR A 419 -7.80 16.91 8.44
N ARG A 420 -8.97 16.47 8.91
CA ARG A 420 -9.52 16.85 10.23
C ARG A 420 -8.66 16.41 11.41
N ALA A 421 -7.82 15.39 11.24
CA ALA A 421 -6.98 14.87 12.30
C ALA A 421 -5.58 15.52 12.33
N CYS A 422 -5.20 16.28 11.31
CA CYS A 422 -3.90 16.94 11.22
C CYS A 422 -3.79 18.05 12.28
N GLY A 423 -2.68 18.07 13.02
CA GLY A 423 -2.27 19.20 13.85
C GLY A 423 -1.25 20.10 13.14
N GLU A 424 -0.67 21.07 13.86
CA GLU A 424 0.35 21.99 13.34
C GLU A 424 1.61 21.27 12.81
N GLY A 425 1.94 20.09 13.34
CA GLY A 425 3.08 19.27 12.89
C GLY A 425 2.81 18.44 11.63
N ASP A 426 1.57 18.35 11.16
CA ASP A 426 1.15 17.43 10.10
C ASP A 426 0.91 18.14 8.76
N LEU A 427 1.39 19.38 8.57
CA LEU A 427 1.12 20.18 7.37
C LEU A 427 1.44 19.46 6.06
N ARG A 428 2.49 18.62 6.03
CA ARG A 428 2.81 17.80 4.86
C ARG A 428 1.72 16.77 4.57
N VAL A 429 1.26 16.04 5.58
CA VAL A 429 0.17 15.05 5.44
C VAL A 429 -1.15 15.74 5.09
N LEU A 430 -1.38 16.95 5.62
CA LEU A 430 -2.53 17.78 5.26
C LEU A 430 -2.50 18.15 3.77
N GLY A 431 -1.37 18.65 3.26
CA GLY A 431 -1.20 18.97 1.84
C GLY A 431 -1.37 17.75 0.92
N GLU A 432 -0.83 16.59 1.31
CA GLU A 432 -0.98 15.33 0.58
C GLU A 432 -2.45 14.86 0.57
N ALA A 433 -3.13 14.88 1.72
CA ALA A 433 -4.54 14.50 1.82
C ALA A 433 -5.47 15.45 1.05
N THR A 434 -5.20 16.76 1.07
CA THR A 434 -5.96 17.76 0.30
C THR A 434 -5.71 17.61 -1.20
N THR A 435 -4.49 17.30 -1.62
CA THR A 435 -4.18 16.96 -3.02
C THR A 435 -4.97 15.73 -3.47
N PHE A 436 -4.97 14.68 -2.65
CA PHE A 436 -5.70 13.45 -2.94
C PHE A 436 -7.22 13.65 -3.03
N LEU A 437 -7.80 14.54 -2.22
CA LEU A 437 -9.21 14.94 -2.34
C LEU A 437 -9.49 15.67 -3.67
N GLY A 438 -8.52 16.44 -4.17
CA GLY A 438 -8.58 17.04 -5.51
C GLY A 438 -8.52 15.98 -6.62
N ASP A 439 -7.66 14.96 -6.48
CA ASP A 439 -7.57 13.85 -7.44
C ASP A 439 -8.89 13.06 -7.50
N ILE A 440 -9.52 12.79 -6.36
CA ILE A 440 -10.83 12.11 -6.32
C ILE A 440 -11.90 12.93 -7.04
N ALA A 441 -11.92 14.25 -6.84
CA ALA A 441 -12.86 15.13 -7.52
C ALA A 441 -12.61 15.20 -9.04
N ASP A 442 -11.34 15.21 -9.48
CA ASP A 442 -10.97 15.15 -10.90
C ASP A 442 -11.38 13.80 -11.52
N GLU A 443 -11.20 12.68 -10.81
CA GLU A 443 -11.68 11.36 -11.25
C GLU A 443 -13.22 11.27 -11.33
N GLN A 444 -13.95 12.19 -10.68
CA GLN A 444 -15.42 12.30 -10.70
C GLN A 444 -15.94 13.38 -11.67
N ASP A 445 -15.06 13.95 -12.52
CA ASP A 445 -15.37 15.06 -13.44
C ASP A 445 -15.85 16.35 -12.75
N ASP A 446 -15.59 16.53 -11.44
CA ASP A 446 -15.87 17.77 -10.69
C ASP A 446 -14.65 18.70 -10.70
N ALA A 447 -14.47 19.38 -11.84
CA ALA A 447 -13.33 20.26 -12.08
C ALA A 447 -13.29 21.48 -11.12
N GLU A 448 -14.45 21.95 -10.65
CA GLU A 448 -14.53 23.09 -9.73
C GLU A 448 -13.99 22.71 -8.35
N THR A 449 -14.49 21.61 -7.78
CA THR A 449 -14.02 21.10 -6.48
C THR A 449 -12.55 20.69 -6.57
N ALA A 450 -12.14 19.99 -7.63
CA ALA A 450 -10.75 19.60 -7.82
C ALA A 450 -9.80 20.80 -7.83
N THR A 451 -10.14 21.84 -8.60
CA THR A 451 -9.36 23.08 -8.67
C THR A 451 -9.28 23.78 -7.31
N ALA A 452 -10.40 23.86 -6.58
CA ALA A 452 -10.43 24.45 -5.25
C ALA A 452 -9.50 23.72 -4.27
N ARG A 453 -9.55 22.38 -4.25
CA ARG A 453 -8.68 21.55 -3.40
C ARG A 453 -7.21 21.66 -3.79
N TYR A 454 -6.88 21.73 -5.09
CA TYR A 454 -5.48 21.94 -5.50
C TYR A 454 -4.94 23.32 -5.09
N ARG A 455 -5.76 24.37 -5.13
CA ARG A 455 -5.37 25.71 -4.63
C ARG A 455 -5.14 25.69 -3.12
N GLU A 456 -6.00 25.02 -2.37
CA GLU A 456 -5.85 24.84 -0.92
C GLU A 456 -4.55 24.08 -0.60
N ALA A 457 -4.31 22.95 -1.27
CA ALA A 457 -3.08 22.18 -1.12
C ALA A 457 -1.84 23.01 -1.46
N ALA A 458 -1.89 23.84 -2.50
CA ALA A 458 -0.77 24.69 -2.90
C ALA A 458 -0.45 25.72 -1.81
N ALA A 459 -1.46 26.31 -1.19
CA ALA A 459 -1.27 27.22 -0.05
C ALA A 459 -0.63 26.50 1.15
N ILE A 460 -1.04 25.27 1.43
CA ILE A 460 -0.43 24.44 2.50
C ILE A 460 1.05 24.15 2.18
N PHE A 461 1.38 23.75 0.96
CA PHE A 461 2.76 23.44 0.58
C PHE A 461 3.67 24.67 0.48
N GLU A 462 3.13 25.85 0.16
CA GLU A 462 3.88 27.11 0.29
C GLU A 462 4.25 27.39 1.77
N ALA A 463 3.42 26.96 2.73
CA ALA A 463 3.74 27.08 4.16
C ALA A 463 4.79 26.05 4.65
N VAL A 464 4.97 24.92 3.95
CA VAL A 464 5.99 23.87 4.22
C VAL A 464 7.21 24.00 3.29
N PRO A 465 7.49 25.22 2.80
CA PRO A 465 8.31 25.54 1.62
C PRO A 465 8.57 24.44 0.56
N ASP A 466 7.56 23.65 0.19
CA ASP A 466 7.70 22.61 -0.85
C ASP A 466 7.38 23.17 -2.24
N HIS A 467 8.34 23.90 -2.82
CA HIS A 467 8.17 24.53 -4.14
C HIS A 467 7.87 23.54 -5.26
N SER A 468 8.32 22.29 -5.14
CA SER A 468 8.06 21.26 -6.14
C SER A 468 6.60 20.84 -6.12
N ALA A 469 6.05 20.55 -4.93
CA ALA A 469 4.64 20.22 -4.76
C ALA A 469 3.73 21.33 -5.28
N VAL A 470 4.04 22.59 -4.95
CA VAL A 470 3.32 23.76 -5.47
C VAL A 470 3.38 23.82 -6.99
N GLY A 471 4.56 23.61 -7.58
CA GLY A 471 4.74 23.60 -9.03
C GLY A 471 3.82 22.57 -9.73
N TRP A 472 3.71 21.37 -9.19
CA TRP A 472 2.82 20.33 -9.73
C TRP A 472 1.33 20.67 -9.54
N LEU A 473 0.94 21.25 -8.41
CA LEU A 473 -0.43 21.73 -8.16
C LEU A 473 -0.86 22.80 -9.15
N LEU A 474 -0.01 23.79 -9.41
CA LEU A 474 -0.26 24.81 -10.43
C LEU A 474 -0.31 24.21 -11.84
N ALA A 475 0.52 23.20 -12.13
CA ALA A 475 0.47 22.49 -13.41
C ALA A 475 -0.84 21.70 -13.60
N GLY A 476 -1.36 21.09 -12.53
CA GLY A 476 -2.65 20.40 -12.53
C GLY A 476 -3.80 21.36 -12.82
N ILE A 477 -3.89 22.45 -12.07
CA ILE A 477 -4.89 23.51 -12.27
C ILE A 477 -4.82 24.03 -13.71
N GLY A 478 -3.62 24.39 -14.18
CA GLY A 478 -3.45 24.95 -15.51
C GLY A 478 -3.81 23.98 -16.64
N ARG A 479 -3.53 22.68 -16.47
CA ARG A 479 -3.98 21.64 -17.43
C ARG A 479 -5.50 21.51 -17.46
N MET A 480 -6.17 21.53 -16.31
CA MET A 480 -7.64 21.45 -16.23
C MET A 480 -8.33 22.68 -16.85
N SER A 481 -7.71 23.86 -16.76
CA SER A 481 -8.24 25.09 -17.37
C SER A 481 -8.04 25.19 -18.89
N LEU A 482 -7.30 24.27 -19.53
CA LEU A 482 -6.94 24.37 -20.95
C LEU A 482 -8.13 24.58 -21.90
N GLU A 483 -9.26 23.93 -21.62
CA GLU A 483 -10.46 24.00 -22.47
C GLU A 483 -11.37 25.18 -22.12
N ASN A 484 -11.49 25.50 -20.82
CA ASN A 484 -12.50 26.43 -20.32
C ASN A 484 -11.98 27.87 -20.16
N ASP A 485 -10.72 28.04 -19.75
CA ASP A 485 -10.07 29.34 -19.54
C ASP A 485 -8.59 29.25 -19.94
N PRO A 486 -8.26 29.42 -21.22
CA PRO A 486 -6.89 29.29 -21.71
C PRO A 486 -5.96 30.37 -21.15
N ASP A 487 -6.47 31.53 -20.74
CA ASP A 487 -5.64 32.58 -20.13
C ASP A 487 -5.25 32.21 -18.69
N GLU A 488 -6.17 31.64 -17.90
CA GLU A 488 -5.83 31.03 -16.61
C GLU A 488 -4.85 29.88 -16.78
N ALA A 489 -5.09 29.00 -17.77
CA ALA A 489 -4.17 27.90 -18.07
C ALA A 489 -2.73 28.41 -18.31
N VAL A 490 -2.58 29.45 -19.14
CA VAL A 490 -1.26 30.08 -19.38
C VAL A 490 -0.66 30.63 -18.09
N ARG A 491 -1.43 31.37 -17.27
CA ARG A 491 -0.94 31.94 -16.00
C ARG A 491 -0.42 30.86 -15.06
N GLN A 492 -1.21 29.82 -14.84
CA GLN A 492 -0.89 28.73 -13.90
C GLN A 492 0.29 27.89 -14.40
N LEU A 493 0.31 27.53 -15.69
CA LEU A 493 1.41 26.75 -16.28
C LEU A 493 2.71 27.55 -16.34
N GLN A 494 2.65 28.87 -16.54
CA GLN A 494 3.84 29.73 -16.46
C GLN A 494 4.36 29.85 -15.02
N ALA A 495 3.47 29.90 -14.02
CA ALA A 495 3.86 29.89 -12.61
C ALA A 495 4.45 28.52 -12.19
N ALA A 496 3.93 27.42 -12.73
CA ALA A 496 4.46 26.08 -12.57
C ALA A 496 5.85 25.92 -13.22
N ALA A 497 6.01 26.33 -14.48
CA ALA A 497 7.27 26.24 -15.21
C ALA A 497 8.40 27.06 -14.56
N ARG A 498 8.08 28.17 -13.89
CA ARG A 498 9.07 28.93 -13.10
C ARG A 498 9.60 28.17 -11.88
N ARG A 499 8.76 27.35 -11.25
CA ARG A 499 9.14 26.50 -10.10
C ARG A 499 9.81 25.19 -10.55
N LEU A 500 9.37 24.66 -11.70
CA LEU A 500 9.81 23.39 -12.26
C LEU A 500 10.38 23.57 -13.68
N PRO A 501 11.51 24.29 -13.86
CA PRO A 501 12.01 24.69 -15.18
C PRO A 501 12.52 23.54 -16.04
N ARG A 502 12.80 22.38 -15.45
CA ARG A 502 13.28 21.18 -16.15
C ARG A 502 12.15 20.27 -16.62
N GLU A 503 10.91 20.52 -16.20
CA GLU A 503 9.77 19.67 -16.53
C GLU A 503 9.24 19.99 -17.93
N LEU A 504 9.66 19.20 -18.92
CA LEU A 504 9.20 19.32 -20.30
C LEU A 504 7.68 19.17 -20.41
N SER A 505 7.08 18.28 -19.61
CA SER A 505 5.63 18.06 -19.63
C SER A 505 4.83 19.32 -19.30
N ILE A 506 5.34 20.19 -18.42
CA ILE A 506 4.70 21.46 -18.04
C ILE A 506 4.89 22.48 -19.17
N LYS A 507 6.07 22.56 -19.78
CA LYS A 507 6.33 23.42 -20.94
C LYS A 507 5.46 23.04 -22.13
N THR A 508 5.27 21.75 -22.40
CA THR A 508 4.37 21.26 -23.45
C THR A 508 2.93 21.70 -23.21
N ALA A 509 2.42 21.52 -21.99
CA ALA A 509 1.09 21.98 -21.62
C ALA A 509 0.97 23.52 -21.75
N MET A 510 1.99 24.28 -21.33
CA MET A 510 2.04 25.73 -21.49
C MET A 510 2.00 26.14 -22.97
N GLY A 511 2.74 25.44 -23.84
CA GLY A 511 2.68 25.62 -25.28
C GLY A 511 1.27 25.42 -25.83
N ARG A 512 0.59 24.34 -25.42
CA ARG A 512 -0.82 24.09 -25.77
C ARG A 512 -1.77 25.20 -25.30
N ALA A 513 -1.59 25.68 -24.07
CA ALA A 513 -2.37 26.79 -23.53
C ALA A 513 -2.16 28.08 -24.34
N LEU A 514 -0.90 28.37 -24.72
CA LEU A 514 -0.56 29.52 -25.54
C LEU A 514 -1.19 29.45 -26.94
N VAL A 515 -1.22 28.26 -27.58
CA VAL A 515 -1.94 28.06 -28.85
C VAL A 515 -3.41 28.41 -28.69
N ARG A 516 -4.07 27.87 -27.65
CA ARG A 516 -5.50 28.10 -27.39
C ARG A 516 -5.84 29.55 -27.03
N SER A 517 -4.96 30.25 -26.33
CA SER A 517 -5.09 31.68 -26.03
C SER A 517 -4.78 32.61 -27.22
N GLY A 518 -4.41 32.05 -28.38
CA GLY A 518 -4.06 32.83 -29.58
C GLY A 518 -2.65 33.46 -29.56
N ARG A 519 -1.81 33.15 -28.56
CA ARG A 519 -0.45 33.71 -28.40
C ARG A 519 0.59 32.90 -29.21
N ARG A 520 0.45 32.91 -30.54
CA ARG A 520 1.15 32.01 -31.47
C ARG A 520 2.67 32.10 -31.43
N THR A 521 3.23 33.30 -31.35
CA THR A 521 4.69 33.51 -31.32
C THR A 521 5.33 32.92 -30.06
N ALA A 522 4.70 33.16 -28.90
CA ALA A 522 5.12 32.55 -27.64
C ALA A 522 4.94 31.03 -27.65
N ALA A 523 3.84 30.54 -28.21
CA ALA A 523 3.59 29.10 -28.35
C ALA A 523 4.66 28.41 -29.19
N ALA A 524 5.02 28.99 -30.34
CA ALA A 524 6.05 28.43 -31.23
C ALA A 524 7.40 28.31 -30.53
N ALA A 525 7.85 29.37 -29.84
CA ALA A 525 9.12 29.38 -29.13
C ALA A 525 9.19 28.27 -28.05
N VAL A 526 8.13 28.12 -27.25
CA VAL A 526 8.07 27.11 -26.18
C VAL A 526 8.03 25.70 -26.76
N LEU A 527 7.26 25.47 -27.83
CA LEU A 527 7.15 24.15 -28.45
C LEU A 527 8.45 23.75 -29.18
N GLU A 528 9.16 24.71 -29.79
CA GLU A 528 10.48 24.46 -30.38
C GLU A 528 11.52 24.09 -29.34
N GLU A 529 11.52 24.76 -28.18
CA GLU A 529 12.37 24.39 -27.05
C GLU A 529 12.10 22.95 -26.59
N VAL A 530 10.82 22.57 -26.42
CA VAL A 530 10.44 21.21 -26.03
C VAL A 530 10.91 20.18 -27.06
N LEU A 531 10.62 20.41 -28.35
CA LEU A 531 10.99 19.48 -29.42
C LEU A 531 12.51 19.40 -29.64
N GLY A 532 13.26 20.44 -29.28
CA GLY A 532 14.72 20.39 -29.25
C GLY A 532 15.28 19.46 -28.18
N HIS A 533 14.57 19.29 -27.05
CA HIS A 533 14.97 18.37 -25.98
C HIS A 533 14.39 16.96 -26.17
N ASP A 534 13.15 16.86 -26.64
CA ASP A 534 12.43 15.62 -26.90
C ASP A 534 11.69 15.72 -28.24
N GLY A 535 12.37 15.35 -29.33
CA GLY A 535 11.80 15.35 -30.68
C GLY A 535 10.65 14.35 -30.86
N GLY A 536 10.48 13.40 -29.93
CA GLY A 536 9.39 12.43 -29.92
C GLY A 536 8.15 12.91 -29.18
N ASN A 537 8.14 14.11 -28.61
CA ASN A 537 7.06 14.59 -27.76
C ASN A 537 5.75 14.75 -28.55
N ARG A 538 4.85 13.77 -28.40
CA ARG A 538 3.60 13.69 -29.17
C ARG A 538 2.69 14.91 -28.97
N GLU A 539 2.50 15.35 -27.74
CA GLU A 539 1.66 16.52 -27.44
C GLU A 539 2.23 17.80 -28.07
N ALA A 540 3.55 17.99 -28.03
CA ALA A 540 4.20 19.14 -28.65
C ALA A 540 4.09 19.12 -30.18
N LEU A 541 4.24 17.94 -30.80
CA LEU A 541 4.05 17.77 -32.25
C LEU A 541 2.61 18.09 -32.68
N ILE A 542 1.61 17.63 -31.93
CA ILE A 542 0.19 17.93 -32.19
C ILE A 542 -0.06 19.44 -32.05
N ALA A 543 0.43 20.06 -30.98
CA ALA A 543 0.28 21.50 -30.76
C ALA A 543 0.95 22.33 -31.87
N LYS A 544 2.12 21.89 -32.35
CA LYS A 544 2.82 22.55 -33.46
C LYS A 544 2.06 22.42 -34.78
N ARG A 545 1.41 21.28 -35.06
CA ARG A 545 0.55 21.14 -36.25
C ARG A 545 -0.65 22.09 -36.20
N ALA A 546 -1.29 22.21 -35.04
CA ALA A 546 -2.42 23.13 -34.86
C ALA A 546 -2.03 24.61 -35.13
N LEU A 547 -0.80 25.00 -34.82
CA LEU A 547 -0.27 26.33 -35.16
C LEU A 547 -0.18 26.58 -36.66
N SER A 548 0.14 25.55 -37.44
CA SER A 548 0.29 25.62 -38.91
C SER A 548 -1.05 25.53 -39.66
N GLU A 549 -2.08 24.89 -39.10
CA GLU A 549 -3.38 24.69 -39.76
C GLU A 549 -4.34 25.88 -39.63
N THR A 550 -4.08 26.80 -38.69
CA THR A 550 -4.90 28.01 -38.46
C THR A 550 -4.24 29.30 -38.95
N GLY A 551 -3.22 29.19 -39.80
CA GLY A 551 -2.56 30.29 -40.52
C GLY A 551 -2.68 30.07 -42.02
#